data_AF-A0A811U6G8-F1
#
_entry.id   AF-A0A811U6G8-F1
#
_cell.length_a   1.000
_cell.length_b   1.000
_cell.length_c   1.000
_cell.angle_alpha   90.00
_cell.angle_beta   90.00
_cell.angle_gamma   90.00
#
_symmetry.space_group_name_H-M   'P 1'
#
loop_
_entity.id
_entity.type
_entity.pdbx_description
1 polymer ?
#
loop_
_entity_poly.entity_id
_entity_poly.type
_entity_poly.pdbx_seq_one_letter_code
_entity_poly.pdbx_strand_id
1 'polypeptide(L)'
;MSVLRLCTRSCSNHIFSSTYLPLLQAQSVALANCIHTTAIRSTFWEKEKKSGYNTKITLPSRKELIVEGLRELKEEIKLWKEEMKEKLESDPILVYRPGEVDVVFNFKEDNALDRWVVTTDADHREGKSIAKLELSAAGAGLFHGSVNSEHVKDGVIKRTGYANIRTKRVRRSFKRESAFDWTQYNTLVMKIRGDGRNYLINLHTEGYFDLQWNDVYHFVLFTRGGPHWQMVKIPFSKFSCPQRVVYKIDRARFVWIVLHTLGFQLERKSIWTVPFG
;
A
#
# COMPACT_ATOMS: atom_id res chain seq x y z
N MET A 1 5.40 -8.70 -17.15
CA MET A 1 6.78 -8.23 -17.25
C MET A 1 6.73 -6.73 -17.16
N SER A 2 6.59 -6.26 -15.93
CA SER A 2 5.97 -4.97 -15.74
C SER A 2 5.98 -4.51 -14.21
N VAL A 3 6.53 -3.33 -13.77
CA VAL A 3 5.94 -2.11 -13.05
C VAL A 3 6.55 -0.79 -13.33
N LEU A 4 5.66 0.19 -13.60
CA LEU A 4 5.66 1.62 -13.84
C LEU A 4 7.04 2.22 -13.80
N ARG A 5 7.31 3.27 -14.55
CA ARG A 5 8.58 3.98 -14.38
C ARG A 5 8.34 5.44 -14.54
N LEU A 6 9.12 6.21 -13.80
CA LEU A 6 8.95 7.63 -13.70
C LEU A 6 10.24 8.32 -13.26
N CYS A 7 10.29 9.60 -13.62
CA CYS A 7 11.51 10.33 -13.93
C CYS A 7 11.66 11.58 -13.02
N THR A 8 12.90 11.88 -12.66
CA THR A 8 13.34 13.04 -11.84
C THR A 8 14.38 13.92 -12.55
N ARG A 9 14.55 15.17 -12.09
CA ARG A 9 15.74 16.09 -12.21
C ARG A 9 15.57 17.22 -11.16
N SER A 10 16.54 17.52 -10.29
CA SER A 10 17.81 18.30 -10.39
C SER A 10 17.66 19.83 -10.38
N CYS A 11 18.31 20.51 -9.40
CA CYS A 11 18.82 21.91 -9.37
C CYS A 11 19.60 22.08 -8.03
N SER A 12 20.94 22.24 -8.00
CA SER A 12 21.84 23.39 -8.23
C SER A 12 22.10 24.28 -7.00
N ASN A 13 23.40 24.46 -6.72
CA ASN A 13 24.04 25.09 -5.56
C ASN A 13 24.02 26.63 -5.59
N HIS A 14 24.07 27.26 -4.42
CA HIS A 14 24.54 28.64 -4.27
C HIS A 14 25.50 28.79 -3.08
N ILE A 15 26.61 29.48 -3.36
CA ILE A 15 27.76 29.82 -2.52
C ILE A 15 27.49 31.18 -1.85
N PHE A 16 27.83 31.35 -0.56
CA PHE A 16 28.05 32.67 0.04
C PHE A 16 29.17 32.64 1.10
N SER A 17 29.89 33.76 1.17
CA SER A 17 31.27 33.93 1.61
C SER A 17 31.50 34.24 3.09
N SER A 18 32.69 33.84 3.55
CA SER A 18 33.54 34.34 4.64
C SER A 18 33.35 35.78 5.11
N THR A 19 33.23 35.98 6.43
CA THR A 19 33.95 37.01 7.20
C THR A 19 34.25 36.52 8.63
N TYR A 20 35.47 36.82 9.09
CA TYR A 20 36.10 36.43 10.35
C TYR A 20 35.78 37.45 11.47
N LEU A 21 35.54 36.99 12.71
CA LEU A 21 35.73 37.75 13.95
C LEU A 21 36.13 36.80 15.11
N PRO A 22 36.87 37.28 16.12
CA PRO A 22 37.93 36.52 16.80
C PRO A 22 37.51 35.74 18.05
N LEU A 23 38.37 34.77 18.37
CA LEU A 23 38.37 33.89 19.54
C LEU A 23 38.41 34.66 20.88
N LEU A 24 37.35 34.48 21.68
CA LEU A 24 37.34 34.76 23.12
C LEU A 24 37.39 33.43 23.87
N GLN A 25 38.37 33.32 24.75
CA GLN A 25 38.72 32.14 25.51
C GLN A 25 38.11 32.21 26.92
N ALA A 26 37.77 31.03 27.47
CA ALA A 26 37.26 30.72 28.81
C ALA A 26 35.73 30.82 28.98
N GLN A 27 35.01 29.85 29.55
CA GLN A 27 35.38 28.85 30.56
C GLN A 27 34.71 27.49 30.25
N SER A 28 35.41 26.39 30.49
CA SER A 28 34.84 25.04 30.44
C SER A 28 33.87 24.86 31.62
N VAL A 29 32.60 25.14 31.39
CA VAL A 29 31.53 24.74 32.31
C VAL A 29 31.48 23.21 32.21
N ALA A 30 31.92 22.52 33.26
CA ALA A 30 31.77 21.08 33.36
C ALA A 30 30.27 20.77 33.28
N LEU A 31 29.82 20.27 32.12
CA LEU A 31 28.50 19.69 31.98
C LEU A 31 28.49 18.50 32.92
N ALA A 32 27.89 18.68 34.11
CA ALA A 32 27.54 17.56 34.96
C ALA A 32 26.74 16.61 34.07
N ASN A 33 27.21 15.37 33.95
CA ASN A 33 26.49 14.32 33.26
C ASN A 33 25.19 14.09 34.02
N CYS A 34 24.15 14.83 33.65
CA CYS A 34 22.80 14.61 34.11
C CYS A 34 22.36 13.27 33.52
N ILE A 35 22.59 12.18 34.25
CA ILE A 35 22.00 10.89 33.93
C ILE A 35 20.49 11.12 34.01
N HIS A 36 19.85 11.15 32.86
CA HIS A 36 18.42 11.38 32.74
C HIS A 36 17.69 10.20 33.38
N THR A 37 17.16 10.39 34.60
CA THR A 37 16.40 9.38 35.36
C THR A 37 14.93 9.34 34.96
N THR A 38 14.62 9.42 33.67
CA THR A 38 13.25 9.15 33.23
C THR A 38 12.98 7.66 33.35
N ALA A 39 11.91 7.31 34.07
CA ALA A 39 11.43 5.94 34.14
C ALA A 39 11.19 5.44 32.70
N ILE A 40 11.86 4.34 32.32
CA ILE A 40 11.59 3.64 31.07
C ILE A 40 10.12 3.23 31.13
N ARG A 41 9.25 3.98 30.44
CA ARG A 41 7.86 3.58 30.25
C ARG A 41 7.86 2.40 29.28
N SER A 42 7.75 1.18 29.82
CA SER A 42 7.56 -0.06 29.04
C SER A 42 6.20 -0.14 28.35
N THR A 43 5.37 0.88 28.51
CA THR A 43 4.04 1.00 27.93
C THR A 43 4.12 1.90 26.69
N PHE A 44 4.41 1.31 25.54
CA PHE A 44 3.67 1.56 24.28
C PHE A 44 4.33 0.75 23.14
N TRP A 45 4.50 -0.56 23.32
CA TRP A 45 4.71 -1.43 22.16
C TRP A 45 3.39 -2.13 21.85
N GLU A 46 2.58 -1.47 21.04
CA GLU A 46 1.38 -2.08 20.48
C GLU A 46 1.83 -2.97 19.31
N LYS A 47 1.84 -4.28 19.54
CA LYS A 47 2.22 -5.28 18.52
C LYS A 47 1.38 -5.18 17.25
N GLU A 48 0.14 -4.74 17.39
CA GLU A 48 -0.85 -4.70 16.31
C GLU A 48 -1.13 -3.25 15.89
N LYS A 49 -0.77 -2.92 14.63
CA LYS A 49 -1.07 -1.61 14.03
C LYS A 49 -2.57 -1.29 13.94
N LYS A 50 -3.43 -2.31 14.03
CA LYS A 50 -4.89 -2.20 13.99
C LYS A 50 -5.42 -2.73 15.31
N SER A 51 -5.65 -1.84 16.27
CA SER A 51 -6.21 -2.21 17.56
C SER A 51 -7.57 -2.91 17.35
N GLY A 52 -7.67 -4.16 17.81
CA GLY A 52 -8.96 -4.84 18.00
C GLY A 52 -9.35 -5.86 16.94
N TYR A 53 -8.89 -7.09 17.12
CA TYR A 53 -9.80 -8.24 17.13
C TYR A 53 -9.35 -9.16 18.28
N ASN A 54 -10.03 -9.04 19.43
CA ASN A 54 -9.85 -9.94 20.58
C ASN A 54 -10.36 -11.35 20.26
N THR A 55 -9.77 -12.00 19.26
CA THR A 55 -9.93 -13.44 19.12
C THR A 55 -9.15 -14.06 20.27
N LYS A 56 -9.83 -14.85 21.12
CA LYS A 56 -9.18 -15.68 22.12
C LYS A 56 -8.40 -16.76 21.38
N ILE A 57 -7.20 -16.43 20.89
CA ILE A 57 -6.34 -17.38 20.21
C ILE A 57 -5.79 -18.31 21.28
N THR A 58 -6.19 -19.58 21.24
CA THR A 58 -5.57 -20.62 22.06
C THR A 58 -4.12 -20.77 21.59
N LEU A 59 -3.16 -20.46 22.47
CA LEU A 59 -1.75 -20.59 22.15
C LEU A 59 -1.39 -22.09 22.04
N PRO A 60 -0.75 -22.53 20.94
CA PRO A 60 -0.32 -23.91 20.79
C PRO A 60 0.82 -24.26 21.76
N SER A 61 1.14 -25.56 21.86
CA SER A 61 2.18 -26.06 22.76
C SER A 61 3.56 -25.48 22.37
N ARG A 62 4.45 -25.28 23.36
CA ARG A 62 5.81 -24.74 23.12
C ARG A 62 6.61 -25.56 22.10
N LYS A 63 6.41 -26.88 22.07
CA LYS A 63 7.07 -27.76 21.09
C LYS A 63 6.56 -27.51 19.67
N GLU A 64 5.25 -27.35 19.52
CA GLU A 64 4.61 -27.03 18.24
C GLU A 64 5.06 -25.67 17.73
N LEU A 65 5.17 -24.67 18.62
CA LEU A 65 5.72 -23.35 18.29
C LEU A 65 7.16 -23.40 17.76
N ILE A 66 8.01 -24.24 18.33
CA ILE A 66 9.40 -24.39 17.88
C ILE A 66 9.45 -25.07 16.49
N VAL A 67 8.65 -26.12 16.29
CA VAL A 67 8.58 -26.82 14.99
C VAL A 67 8.04 -25.91 13.90
N GLU A 68 6.98 -25.15 14.19
CA GLU A 68 6.43 -24.17 13.26
C GLU A 68 7.42 -23.04 12.99
N GLY A 69 8.10 -22.55 14.04
CA GLY A 69 9.15 -21.52 13.88
C GLY A 69 10.30 -21.96 12.98
N LEU A 70 10.73 -23.23 13.04
CA LEU A 70 11.74 -23.76 12.12
C LEU A 70 11.22 -23.91 10.69
N ARG A 71 9.95 -24.26 10.52
CA ARG A 71 9.29 -24.32 9.21
C ARG A 71 9.20 -22.94 8.57
N GLU A 72 8.72 -21.95 9.32
CA GLU A 72 8.68 -20.55 8.90
C GLU A 72 10.09 -20.04 8.58
N LEU A 73 11.08 -20.31 9.43
CA LEU A 73 12.46 -19.86 9.21
C LEU A 73 13.03 -20.37 7.89
N LYS A 74 12.71 -21.60 7.48
CA LYS A 74 13.12 -22.14 6.17
C LYS A 74 12.53 -21.34 5.00
N GLU A 75 11.26 -20.96 5.10
CA GLU A 75 10.59 -20.11 4.11
C GLU A 75 11.18 -18.69 4.10
N GLU A 76 11.44 -18.13 5.27
CA GLU A 76 12.05 -16.80 5.41
C GLU A 76 13.50 -16.75 4.88
N ILE A 77 14.29 -17.81 5.07
CA ILE A 77 15.63 -17.93 4.48
C ILE A 77 15.57 -18.00 2.94
N LYS A 78 14.54 -18.65 2.39
CA LYS A 78 14.32 -18.68 0.93
C LYS A 78 14.03 -17.27 0.39
N LEU A 79 13.13 -16.54 1.05
CA LEU A 79 12.84 -15.14 0.71
C LEU A 79 14.09 -14.26 0.84
N TRP A 80 14.88 -14.43 1.91
CA TRP A 80 16.13 -13.70 2.10
C TRP A 80 17.16 -13.97 1.01
N LYS A 81 17.27 -15.23 0.56
CA LYS A 81 18.14 -15.59 -0.57
C LYS A 81 17.71 -14.89 -1.85
N GLU A 82 16.41 -14.81 -2.12
CA GLU A 82 15.84 -14.08 -3.26
C GLU A 82 16.16 -12.59 -3.15
N GLU A 83 16.02 -11.98 -1.97
CA GLU A 83 16.40 -10.58 -1.74
C GLU A 83 17.89 -10.29 -1.95
N MET A 84 18.77 -11.18 -1.47
CA MET A 84 20.22 -11.03 -1.68
C MET A 84 20.58 -11.17 -3.15
N LYS A 85 19.89 -12.04 -3.88
CA LYS A 85 20.04 -12.16 -5.33
C LYS A 85 19.59 -10.88 -6.03
N GLU A 86 18.41 -10.35 -5.70
CA GLU A 86 17.91 -9.08 -6.25
C GLU A 86 18.85 -7.91 -5.94
N LYS A 87 19.39 -7.82 -4.72
CA LYS A 87 20.34 -6.77 -4.33
C LYS A 87 21.68 -6.87 -5.06
N LEU A 88 22.09 -8.08 -5.43
CA LEU A 88 23.31 -8.31 -6.21
C LEU A 88 23.10 -7.99 -7.69
N GLU A 89 21.92 -8.35 -8.24
CA GLU A 89 21.53 -8.08 -9.62
C GLU A 89 21.07 -6.62 -9.85
N SER A 90 20.72 -5.89 -8.79
CA SER A 90 20.28 -4.51 -8.90
C SER A 90 21.45 -3.59 -9.26
N ASP A 91 21.58 -3.30 -10.55
CA ASP A 91 22.51 -2.29 -11.05
C ASP A 91 22.16 -0.92 -10.44
N PRO A 92 23.15 -0.17 -9.91
CA PRO A 92 22.91 1.10 -9.21
C PRO A 92 22.41 2.24 -10.11
N ILE A 93 22.38 2.06 -11.43
CA ILE A 93 22.07 3.10 -12.42
C ILE A 93 20.84 2.67 -13.23
N LEU A 94 19.71 2.54 -12.55
CA LEU A 94 18.42 2.47 -13.24
C LEU A 94 17.98 3.90 -13.61
N VAL A 95 18.46 4.42 -14.74
CA VAL A 95 18.05 5.75 -15.24
C VAL A 95 16.62 5.64 -15.77
N TYR A 96 15.66 6.15 -15.00
CA TYR A 96 14.28 6.25 -15.44
C TYR A 96 14.17 7.24 -16.59
N ARG A 97 13.81 6.75 -17.78
CA ARG A 97 13.55 7.63 -18.92
C ARG A 97 12.15 8.23 -18.81
N PRO A 98 12.00 9.54 -19.12
CA PRO A 98 10.69 10.18 -19.11
C PRO A 98 9.79 9.52 -20.16
N GLY A 99 8.60 9.08 -19.74
CA GLY A 99 7.62 8.42 -20.61
C GLY A 99 7.73 6.89 -20.68
N GLU A 100 8.77 6.30 -20.09
CA GLU A 100 8.86 4.86 -19.92
C GLU A 100 7.84 4.40 -18.88
N VAL A 101 7.05 3.38 -19.22
CA VAL A 101 6.08 2.77 -18.31
C VAL A 101 6.49 1.34 -18.16
N ASP A 102 6.46 0.86 -16.94
CA ASP A 102 6.67 -0.53 -16.59
C ASP A 102 5.25 -0.95 -16.00
N VAL A 103 4.87 -2.20 -15.69
CA VAL A 103 3.49 -2.56 -15.10
C VAL A 103 3.34 -3.57 -13.82
N VAL A 104 3.29 -3.22 -12.49
CA VAL A 104 3.65 -4.13 -11.28
C VAL A 104 2.88 -5.41 -11.35
N PHE A 105 1.63 -5.21 -11.69
CA PHE A 105 0.64 -6.24 -11.72
C PHE A 105 0.50 -6.66 -13.16
N ASN A 106 0.98 -7.87 -13.45
CA ASN A 106 0.78 -8.51 -14.73
C ASN A 106 -0.06 -9.77 -14.53
N PHE A 107 -1.29 -9.76 -15.01
CA PHE A 107 -2.20 -10.90 -14.88
C PHE A 107 -1.90 -12.08 -15.81
N LYS A 108 -0.92 -11.95 -16.70
CA LYS A 108 -0.45 -13.05 -17.55
C LYS A 108 0.42 -14.07 -16.81
N GLU A 109 0.89 -13.75 -15.62
CA GLU A 109 1.68 -14.65 -14.79
C GLU A 109 0.74 -15.49 -13.92
N ASP A 110 0.97 -16.81 -13.84
CA ASP A 110 0.09 -17.73 -13.12
C ASP A 110 -0.05 -17.40 -11.62
N ASN A 111 0.98 -16.77 -11.03
CA ASN A 111 1.00 -16.35 -9.62
C ASN A 111 0.35 -14.97 -9.37
N ALA A 112 -0.24 -14.35 -10.38
CA ALA A 112 -0.75 -12.98 -10.26
C ALA A 112 -1.95 -12.89 -9.32
N LEU A 113 -2.85 -13.87 -9.33
CA LEU A 113 -4.07 -13.88 -8.52
C LEU A 113 -3.77 -13.90 -7.02
N ASP A 114 -2.72 -14.61 -6.61
CA ASP A 114 -2.32 -14.74 -5.21
C ASP A 114 -1.91 -13.42 -4.57
N ARG A 115 -1.50 -12.43 -5.37
CA ARG A 115 -1.15 -11.09 -4.90
C ARG A 115 -2.38 -10.28 -4.51
N TRP A 116 -3.57 -10.69 -4.90
CA TRP A 116 -4.82 -9.98 -4.64
C TRP A 116 -5.65 -10.68 -3.57
N VAL A 117 -6.42 -9.89 -2.84
CA VAL A 117 -7.40 -10.34 -1.86
C VAL A 117 -8.69 -9.63 -2.18
N VAL A 118 -9.72 -10.41 -2.47
CA VAL A 118 -11.08 -9.92 -2.57
C VAL A 118 -11.66 -9.88 -1.16
N THR A 119 -12.38 -8.81 -0.85
CA THR A 119 -13.02 -8.59 0.43
C THR A 119 -14.42 -8.06 0.19
N THR A 120 -15.40 -8.71 0.81
CA THR A 120 -16.82 -8.38 0.71
C THR A 120 -17.43 -8.15 2.08
N ASP A 121 -18.65 -7.61 2.09
CA ASP A 121 -19.47 -7.52 3.30
C ASP A 121 -19.87 -8.91 3.85
N ALA A 122 -20.02 -9.91 2.99
CA ALA A 122 -20.35 -11.28 3.38
C ALA A 122 -19.24 -11.95 4.20
N ASP A 123 -17.97 -11.67 3.90
CA ASP A 123 -16.82 -12.19 4.65
C ASP A 123 -16.83 -11.73 6.12
N HIS A 124 -17.37 -10.54 6.38
CA HIS A 124 -17.50 -9.96 7.72
C HIS A 124 -18.84 -10.29 8.40
N ARG A 125 -19.71 -11.06 7.74
CA ARG A 125 -21.11 -11.35 8.16
C ARG A 125 -21.97 -10.09 8.29
N GLU A 126 -21.66 -9.07 7.51
CA GLU A 126 -22.37 -7.78 7.54
C GLU A 126 -23.47 -7.71 6.47
N GLY A 127 -23.25 -8.35 5.31
CA GLY A 127 -24.16 -8.30 4.16
C GLY A 127 -24.16 -9.57 3.31
N LYS A 128 -24.67 -9.45 2.08
CA LYS A 128 -24.90 -10.56 1.14
C LYS A 128 -24.25 -10.35 -0.22
N SER A 129 -23.25 -9.48 -0.32
CA SER A 129 -22.55 -9.23 -1.58
C SER A 129 -21.61 -10.38 -1.91
N ILE A 130 -21.48 -10.67 -3.20
CA ILE A 130 -20.61 -11.73 -3.71
C ILE A 130 -19.66 -11.09 -4.71
N ALA A 131 -18.36 -11.32 -4.55
CA ALA A 131 -17.36 -10.87 -5.52
C ALA A 131 -16.29 -11.95 -5.71
N LYS A 132 -15.81 -12.08 -6.94
CA LYS A 132 -14.77 -13.04 -7.33
C LYS A 132 -13.78 -12.38 -8.27
N LEU A 133 -12.55 -12.86 -8.22
CA LEU A 133 -11.47 -12.49 -9.14
C LEU A 133 -11.05 -13.76 -9.89
N GLU A 134 -11.24 -13.75 -11.20
CA GLU A 134 -10.92 -14.86 -12.10
C GLU A 134 -10.00 -14.38 -13.22
N LEU A 135 -9.32 -15.28 -13.93
CA LEU A 135 -8.59 -14.91 -15.14
C LEU A 135 -9.51 -15.03 -16.36
N SER A 136 -9.59 -13.96 -17.14
CA SER A 136 -10.27 -13.95 -18.44
C SER A 136 -9.44 -14.72 -19.47
N ALA A 137 -10.09 -15.26 -20.50
CA ALA A 137 -9.44 -15.93 -21.63
C ALA A 137 -8.36 -15.08 -22.34
N ALA A 138 -8.44 -13.75 -22.22
CA ALA A 138 -7.43 -12.83 -22.75
C ALA A 138 -6.19 -12.65 -21.85
N GLY A 139 -6.08 -13.38 -20.74
CA GLY A 139 -4.99 -13.25 -19.76
C GLY A 139 -5.07 -11.99 -18.89
N ALA A 140 -6.29 -11.50 -18.65
CA ALA A 140 -6.58 -10.32 -17.83
C ALA A 140 -7.35 -10.73 -16.56
N GLY A 141 -7.16 -10.03 -15.45
CA GLY A 141 -7.89 -10.26 -14.21
C GLY A 141 -9.33 -9.76 -14.29
N LEU A 142 -10.31 -10.66 -14.26
CA LEU A 142 -11.74 -10.38 -14.27
C LEU A 142 -12.28 -10.29 -12.84
N PHE A 143 -12.58 -9.08 -12.39
CA PHE A 143 -13.26 -8.85 -11.14
C PHE A 143 -14.77 -8.71 -11.37
N HIS A 144 -15.55 -9.70 -10.96
CA HIS A 144 -17.01 -9.70 -11.17
C HIS A 144 -17.76 -10.10 -9.90
N GLY A 145 -19.01 -9.67 -9.81
CA GLY A 145 -19.79 -9.87 -8.60
C GLY A 145 -21.15 -9.19 -8.62
N SER A 146 -21.87 -9.35 -7.53
CA SER A 146 -23.13 -8.67 -7.25
C SER A 146 -23.09 -8.08 -5.84
N VAL A 147 -23.33 -6.76 -5.75
CA VAL A 147 -23.39 -6.00 -4.51
C VAL A 147 -24.85 -5.91 -4.15
N ASN A 148 -25.17 -6.33 -2.93
CA ASN A 148 -26.47 -6.08 -2.35
C ASN A 148 -26.34 -5.17 -1.13
N SER A 149 -27.11 -4.09 -1.09
CA SER A 149 -27.18 -3.18 0.06
C SER A 149 -28.21 -3.61 1.11
N GLU A 150 -28.74 -4.82 1.01
CA GLU A 150 -29.54 -5.41 2.08
C GLU A 150 -28.66 -5.71 3.31
N HIS A 151 -29.09 -5.23 4.46
CA HIS A 151 -28.41 -5.47 5.73
C HIS A 151 -29.03 -6.67 6.46
N VAL A 152 -28.23 -7.33 7.31
CA VAL A 152 -28.73 -8.30 8.28
C VAL A 152 -29.52 -7.55 9.37
N LYS A 153 -30.58 -8.15 9.92
CA LYS A 153 -31.50 -7.51 10.89
C LYS A 153 -30.92 -7.41 12.31
N ASP A 154 -29.61 -7.34 12.46
CA ASP A 154 -28.93 -7.32 13.76
C ASP A 154 -28.90 -5.92 14.41
N GLY A 155 -29.27 -4.87 13.67
CA GLY A 155 -29.39 -3.49 14.17
C GLY A 155 -28.06 -2.76 14.46
N VAL A 156 -26.92 -3.48 14.47
CA VAL A 156 -25.57 -2.91 14.65
C VAL A 156 -25.10 -2.18 13.38
N ILE A 157 -25.43 -2.71 12.21
CA ILE A 157 -24.90 -2.26 10.92
C ILE A 157 -25.98 -1.51 10.15
N LYS A 158 -25.71 -0.23 9.84
CA LYS A 158 -26.66 0.67 9.17
C LYS A 158 -26.57 0.66 7.63
N ARG A 159 -25.41 0.31 7.07
CA ARG A 159 -25.14 0.31 5.62
C ARG A 159 -24.25 -0.87 5.25
N THR A 160 -24.61 -1.53 4.15
CA THR A 160 -23.93 -2.71 3.60
C THR A 160 -23.88 -2.59 2.08
N GLY A 161 -23.18 -3.52 1.44
CA GLY A 161 -23.05 -3.53 -0.01
C GLY A 161 -21.80 -2.83 -0.51
N TYR A 162 -20.65 -3.40 -0.17
CA TYR A 162 -19.38 -3.07 -0.78
C TYR A 162 -18.68 -4.34 -1.27
N ALA A 163 -17.93 -4.19 -2.35
CA ALA A 163 -16.97 -5.16 -2.79
C ALA A 163 -15.64 -4.43 -3.01
N ASN A 164 -14.58 -5.00 -2.46
CA ASN A 164 -13.24 -4.45 -2.54
C ASN A 164 -12.29 -5.54 -3.05
N ILE A 165 -11.35 -5.15 -3.88
CA ILE A 165 -10.19 -5.97 -4.24
C ILE A 165 -8.95 -5.18 -3.89
N ARG A 166 -8.08 -5.75 -3.06
CA ARG A 166 -6.84 -5.12 -2.60
C ARG A 166 -5.63 -6.00 -2.86
N THR A 167 -4.49 -5.39 -3.09
CA THR A 167 -3.22 -6.14 -3.11
C THR A 167 -2.84 -6.57 -1.69
N LYS A 168 -2.23 -7.73 -1.54
CA LYS A 168 -1.56 -8.14 -0.29
C LYS A 168 -0.40 -7.19 -0.04
N ARG A 169 -0.15 -6.88 1.24
CA ARG A 169 1.07 -6.18 1.64
C ARG A 169 2.25 -7.07 1.31
N VAL A 170 3.24 -6.50 0.61
CA VAL A 170 4.48 -7.24 0.33
C VAL A 170 5.24 -7.36 1.64
N ARG A 171 5.74 -8.56 1.92
CA ARG A 171 6.61 -8.81 3.06
C ARG A 171 7.99 -9.19 2.54
N ARG A 172 8.99 -8.62 3.18
CA ARG A 172 10.39 -9.01 3.06
C ARG A 172 10.71 -10.13 4.04
N SER A 173 11.90 -10.67 3.93
CA SER A 173 12.45 -11.68 4.82
C SER A 173 12.30 -11.30 6.30
N PHE A 174 12.12 -12.33 7.12
CA PHE A 174 11.88 -12.24 8.56
C PHE A 174 10.60 -11.49 8.92
N LYS A 175 9.54 -11.67 8.12
CA LYS A 175 8.24 -10.99 8.31
C LYS A 175 8.38 -9.46 8.37
N ARG A 176 9.41 -8.90 7.75
CA ARG A 176 9.60 -7.45 7.67
C ARG A 176 8.55 -6.87 6.74
N GLU A 177 7.81 -5.90 7.24
CA GLU A 177 6.87 -5.18 6.39
C GLU A 177 7.62 -4.42 5.30
N SER A 178 7.11 -4.52 4.08
CA SER A 178 7.63 -3.78 2.95
C SER A 178 6.46 -3.20 2.16
N ALA A 179 6.78 -2.19 1.37
CA ALA A 179 5.79 -1.54 0.55
C ALA A 179 6.41 -1.17 -0.79
N PHE A 180 5.55 -0.84 -1.74
CA PHE A 180 5.96 -0.46 -3.07
C PHE A 180 6.55 0.95 -3.03
N ASP A 181 7.83 1.05 -3.34
CA ASP A 181 8.50 2.35 -3.49
C ASP A 181 8.14 2.95 -4.84
N TRP A 182 7.18 3.86 -4.82
CA TRP A 182 6.77 4.64 -5.97
C TRP A 182 7.28 6.08 -5.88
N THR A 183 8.26 6.40 -5.04
CA THR A 183 8.71 7.79 -4.82
C THR A 183 9.21 8.49 -6.10
N GLN A 184 9.82 7.72 -7.00
CA GLN A 184 10.30 8.21 -8.30
C GLN A 184 9.14 8.48 -9.28
N TYR A 185 7.89 8.23 -8.87
CA TYR A 185 6.68 8.11 -9.67
C TYR A 185 5.72 9.31 -9.60
N ASN A 186 5.18 9.77 -10.74
CA ASN A 186 4.21 10.87 -10.86
C ASN A 186 2.81 10.39 -11.31
N THR A 187 2.70 9.31 -12.10
CA THR A 187 1.42 8.88 -12.71
C THR A 187 1.20 7.38 -12.59
N LEU A 188 0.02 6.98 -12.11
CA LEU A 188 -0.50 5.62 -12.17
C LEU A 188 -1.10 5.36 -13.57
N VAL A 189 -0.68 4.29 -14.25
CA VAL A 189 -1.21 3.89 -15.56
C VAL A 189 -1.83 2.51 -15.46
N MET A 190 -3.04 2.35 -15.97
CA MET A 190 -3.80 1.09 -15.89
C MET A 190 -4.52 0.82 -17.20
N LYS A 191 -4.65 -0.46 -17.58
CA LYS A 191 -5.49 -0.90 -18.70
C LYS A 191 -6.77 -1.50 -18.14
N ILE A 192 -7.91 -0.87 -18.43
CA ILE A 192 -9.19 -1.22 -17.83
C ILE A 192 -10.24 -1.31 -18.93
N ARG A 193 -11.14 -2.27 -18.79
CA ARG A 193 -12.41 -2.28 -19.50
C ARG A 193 -13.51 -2.35 -18.45
N GLY A 194 -14.42 -1.38 -18.48
CA GLY A 194 -15.46 -1.24 -17.47
C GLY A 194 -16.87 -1.32 -18.05
N ASP A 195 -17.85 -1.37 -17.15
CA ASP A 195 -19.28 -1.49 -17.41
C ASP A 195 -20.00 -0.12 -17.40
N GLY A 196 -19.26 0.98 -17.23
CA GLY A 196 -19.81 2.34 -17.18
C GLY A 196 -20.06 2.86 -15.76
N ARG A 197 -19.62 2.12 -14.74
CA ARG A 197 -19.72 2.54 -13.35
C ARG A 197 -18.51 3.32 -12.87
N ASN A 198 -18.70 3.92 -11.71
CA ASN A 198 -17.67 4.65 -10.99
C ASN A 198 -17.04 3.70 -9.98
N TYR A 199 -15.72 3.57 -10.03
CA TYR A 199 -14.93 2.79 -9.08
C TYR A 199 -14.11 3.74 -8.22
N LEU A 200 -13.97 3.42 -6.95
CA LEU A 200 -13.07 4.14 -6.07
C LEU A 200 -11.73 3.42 -6.05
N ILE A 201 -10.67 4.13 -6.43
CA ILE A 201 -9.29 3.63 -6.30
C ILE A 201 -8.75 4.15 -4.98
N ASN A 202 -8.29 3.22 -4.15
CA ASN A 202 -7.74 3.48 -2.83
C ASN A 202 -6.23 3.22 -2.85
N LEU A 203 -5.46 4.24 -2.47
CA LEU A 203 -4.03 4.13 -2.23
C LEU A 203 -3.79 4.19 -0.73
N HIS A 204 -3.32 3.09 -0.16
CA HIS A 204 -2.95 3.03 1.26
C HIS A 204 -1.48 3.36 1.44
N THR A 205 -1.21 4.36 2.27
CA THR A 205 0.14 4.88 2.51
C THR A 205 0.42 4.85 4.01
N GLU A 206 1.57 4.33 4.42
CA GLU A 206 1.99 4.43 5.81
C GLU A 206 2.81 5.72 5.98
N GLY A 207 2.31 6.65 6.78
CA GLY A 207 3.07 7.83 7.16
C GLY A 207 4.15 7.51 8.20
N TYR A 208 5.08 8.44 8.37
CA TYR A 208 6.16 8.33 9.36
C TYR A 208 5.65 8.34 10.80
N PHE A 209 4.61 9.14 11.07
CA PHE A 209 4.00 9.26 12.38
C PHE A 209 2.85 8.26 12.57
N ASP A 210 2.67 7.78 13.79
CA ASP A 210 1.63 6.81 14.18
C ASP A 210 0.22 7.25 13.78
N LEU A 211 -0.04 8.56 13.85
CA LEU A 211 -1.32 9.15 13.46
C LEU A 211 -1.65 8.97 11.96
N GLN A 212 -0.63 8.73 11.13
CA GLN A 212 -0.70 8.66 9.66
C GLN A 212 -0.51 7.24 9.13
N TRP A 213 -0.47 6.23 10.00
CA TRP A 213 -0.30 4.83 9.58
C TRP A 213 -1.45 4.30 8.72
N ASN A 214 -2.64 4.91 8.83
CA ASN A 214 -3.85 4.50 8.12
C ASN A 214 -4.37 5.60 7.18
N ASP A 215 -3.48 6.44 6.64
CA ASP A 215 -3.85 7.42 5.63
C ASP A 215 -4.25 6.69 4.32
N VAL A 216 -5.44 7.00 3.81
CA VAL A 216 -5.96 6.44 2.56
C VAL A 216 -6.31 7.57 1.61
N TYR A 217 -5.76 7.49 0.40
CA TYR A 217 -6.06 8.43 -0.66
C TYR A 217 -7.01 7.81 -1.68
N HIS A 218 -8.02 8.58 -2.07
CA HIS A 218 -9.08 8.13 -2.94
C HIS A 218 -9.06 8.87 -4.28
N PHE A 219 -9.40 8.14 -5.34
CA PHE A 219 -9.68 8.70 -6.65
C PHE A 219 -10.89 8.01 -7.27
N VAL A 220 -11.85 8.80 -7.75
CA VAL A 220 -13.03 8.27 -8.45
C VAL A 220 -12.68 8.03 -9.91
N LEU A 221 -12.59 6.75 -10.29
CA LEU A 221 -12.41 6.30 -11.64
C LEU A 221 -13.74 6.20 -12.37
N PHE A 222 -13.92 7.00 -13.41
CA PHE A 222 -15.06 6.91 -14.32
C PHE A 222 -14.73 5.97 -15.47
N THR A 223 -15.40 4.82 -15.53
CA THR A 223 -15.27 3.90 -16.67
C THR A 223 -16.29 4.22 -17.74
N ARG A 224 -15.95 3.98 -19.01
CA ARG A 224 -16.93 4.00 -20.10
C ARG A 224 -17.45 2.58 -20.32
N GLY A 225 -18.76 2.41 -20.40
CA GLY A 225 -19.43 1.10 -20.53
C GLY A 225 -19.36 0.52 -21.95
N GLY A 226 -18.17 0.47 -22.53
CA GLY A 226 -17.95 0.00 -23.90
C GLY A 226 -17.18 -1.34 -23.96
N PRO A 227 -17.20 -2.04 -25.10
CA PRO A 227 -16.48 -3.31 -25.28
C PRO A 227 -14.95 -3.13 -25.39
N HIS A 228 -14.47 -1.89 -25.51
CA HIS A 228 -13.08 -1.59 -25.80
C HIS A 228 -12.23 -1.42 -24.53
N TRP A 229 -10.96 -1.81 -24.63
CA TRP A 229 -9.96 -1.56 -23.61
C TRP A 229 -9.55 -0.08 -23.60
N GLN A 230 -9.51 0.51 -22.40
CA GLN A 230 -9.09 1.89 -22.19
C GLN A 230 -7.80 1.94 -21.36
N MET A 231 -6.86 2.78 -21.80
CA MET A 231 -5.69 3.14 -21.00
C MET A 231 -6.04 4.38 -20.17
N VAL A 232 -5.94 4.26 -18.84
CA VAL A 232 -6.20 5.35 -17.91
C VAL A 232 -4.88 5.79 -17.29
N LYS A 233 -4.59 7.10 -17.36
CA LYS A 233 -3.42 7.73 -16.73
C LYS A 233 -3.89 8.67 -15.62
N ILE A 234 -3.52 8.39 -14.39
CA ILE A 234 -3.94 9.14 -13.20
C ILE A 234 -2.69 9.73 -12.53
N PRO A 235 -2.48 11.05 -12.57
CA PRO A 235 -1.41 11.68 -11.79
C PRO A 235 -1.69 11.57 -10.29
N PHE A 236 -0.66 11.31 -9.48
CA PHE A 236 -0.81 11.15 -8.01
C PHE A 236 -1.33 12.42 -7.33
N SER A 237 -1.11 13.60 -7.91
CA SER A 237 -1.64 14.88 -7.43
C SER A 237 -3.17 14.98 -7.45
N LYS A 238 -3.86 14.10 -8.19
CA LYS A 238 -5.34 14.08 -8.25
C LYS A 238 -5.99 13.28 -7.13
N PHE A 239 -5.22 12.50 -6.37
CA PHE A 239 -5.77 11.74 -5.26
C PHE A 239 -6.04 12.66 -4.05
N SER A 240 -7.17 12.46 -3.39
CA SER A 240 -7.59 13.23 -2.21
C SER A 240 -7.67 12.34 -0.97
N CYS A 241 -7.21 12.84 0.18
CA CYS A 241 -7.40 12.16 1.47
C CYS A 241 -8.64 12.75 2.16
N PRO A 242 -9.60 11.93 2.60
CA PRO A 242 -10.85 12.39 3.19
C PRO A 242 -10.67 12.84 4.65
N GLN A 243 -9.69 12.30 5.38
CA GLN A 243 -9.48 12.59 6.81
C GLN A 243 -8.87 13.98 7.07
N ARG A 244 -8.38 14.67 6.03
CA ARG A 244 -7.86 16.04 6.12
C ARG A 244 -8.42 16.88 4.98
N VAL A 245 -9.44 17.67 5.29
CA VAL A 245 -10.27 18.47 4.36
C VAL A 245 -9.48 19.47 3.48
N VAL A 246 -8.18 19.73 3.74
CA VAL A 246 -7.46 20.88 3.15
C VAL A 246 -6.18 20.53 2.36
N TYR A 247 -5.72 19.28 2.30
CA TYR A 247 -4.44 18.98 1.63
C TYR A 247 -4.62 18.07 0.40
N LYS A 248 -4.44 18.65 -0.80
CA LYS A 248 -4.06 17.87 -1.98
C LYS A 248 -2.68 17.25 -1.73
N ILE A 249 -2.43 16.07 -2.29
CA ILE A 249 -1.09 15.47 -2.25
C ILE A 249 -0.13 16.41 -2.98
N ASP A 250 0.67 17.15 -2.22
CA ASP A 250 1.72 18.00 -2.76
C ASP A 250 2.96 17.14 -3.09
N ARG A 251 3.63 17.50 -4.19
CA ARG A 251 4.73 16.72 -4.80
C ARG A 251 5.89 16.50 -3.83
N ALA A 252 6.12 17.43 -2.89
CA ALA A 252 7.17 17.35 -1.88
C ALA A 252 6.94 16.25 -0.83
N ARG A 253 5.68 15.87 -0.55
CA ARG A 253 5.38 14.77 0.39
C ARG A 253 5.41 13.40 -0.27
N PHE A 254 5.23 13.35 -1.60
CA PHE A 254 5.30 12.12 -2.37
C PHE A 254 6.70 11.48 -2.37
N VAL A 255 7.74 12.27 -2.11
CA VAL A 255 9.14 11.81 -1.93
C VAL A 255 9.27 10.79 -0.78
N TRP A 256 8.26 10.68 0.10
CA TRP A 256 8.26 9.80 1.27
C TRP A 256 7.07 8.84 1.34
N ILE A 257 6.28 8.73 0.26
CA ILE A 257 5.06 7.91 0.26
C ILE A 257 5.37 6.53 -0.32
N VAL A 258 5.45 5.54 0.57
CA VAL A 258 5.52 4.13 0.21
C VAL A 258 4.11 3.56 0.15
N LEU A 259 3.72 2.98 -0.98
CA LEU A 259 2.37 2.44 -1.14
C LEU A 259 2.32 1.01 -0.61
N HIS A 260 1.44 0.77 0.36
CA HIS A 260 1.29 -0.57 0.93
C HIS A 260 0.34 -1.43 0.11
N THR A 261 -0.80 -0.87 -0.29
CA THR A 261 -1.83 -1.60 -1.02
C THR A 261 -2.61 -0.71 -1.98
N LEU A 262 -2.89 -1.24 -3.17
CA LEU A 262 -3.84 -0.68 -4.12
C LEU A 262 -5.18 -1.40 -3.96
N GLY A 263 -6.25 -0.64 -3.72
CA GLY A 263 -7.61 -1.16 -3.59
C GLY A 263 -8.53 -0.62 -4.69
N PHE A 264 -9.42 -1.46 -5.21
CA PHE A 264 -10.56 -1.02 -6.02
C PHE A 264 -11.84 -1.35 -5.27
N GLN A 265 -12.65 -0.32 -5.00
CA GLN A 265 -13.90 -0.45 -4.28
C GLN A 265 -15.07 -0.03 -5.15
N LEU A 266 -16.14 -0.81 -5.08
CA LEU A 266 -17.43 -0.49 -5.68
C LEU A 266 -18.47 -0.29 -4.59
N GLU A 267 -19.23 0.81 -4.72
CA GLU A 267 -20.29 1.18 -3.77
C GLU A 267 -21.57 1.53 -4.56
N ARG A 268 -22.42 0.52 -4.80
CA ARG A 268 -23.89 0.59 -5.08
C ARG A 268 -24.44 -0.73 -5.65
N LYS A 269 -25.76 -0.94 -5.47
CA LYS A 269 -26.53 -2.09 -5.97
C LYS A 269 -26.37 -2.30 -7.48
N SER A 270 -25.89 -3.49 -7.89
CA SER A 270 -26.10 -4.18 -9.19
C SER A 270 -24.95 -5.15 -9.52
N ILE A 271 -25.15 -6.04 -10.50
CA ILE A 271 -24.16 -7.03 -10.99
C ILE A 271 -23.09 -6.32 -11.84
N TRP A 272 -21.79 -6.51 -11.60
CA TRP A 272 -20.70 -5.95 -12.43
C TRP A 272 -19.72 -7.03 -12.91
N THR A 273 -18.99 -6.66 -13.96
CA THR A 273 -17.86 -7.41 -14.49
C THR A 273 -16.79 -6.40 -14.94
N VAL A 274 -15.64 -6.39 -14.28
CA VAL A 274 -14.52 -5.46 -14.55
C VAL A 274 -13.25 -6.25 -14.83
N PRO A 275 -12.89 -6.39 -16.10
CA PRO A 275 -11.56 -6.85 -16.47
C PRO A 275 -10.50 -5.75 -16.30
N PHE A 276 -9.41 -6.10 -15.61
CA PHE A 276 -8.17 -5.34 -15.42
C PHE A 276 -7.02 -6.10 -16.10
N GLY A 277 -6.16 -5.39 -16.82
CA GLY A 277 -5.03 -5.97 -17.56
C GLY A 277 -3.72 -5.24 -17.35
#